data_AF-A0A1F5B7V3-F1
#
_entry.id   AF-A0A1F5B7V3-F1
#
_cell.length_a   1.000
_cell.length_b   1.000
_cell.length_c   1.000
_cell.angle_alpha   90.00
_cell.angle_beta   90.00
_cell.angle_gamma   90.00
#
_symmetry.space_group_name_H-M   'P 1'
#
loop_
_entity.id
_entity.type
_entity.pdbx_description
1 polymer ?
#
loop_
_entity_poly.entity_id
_entity_poly.type
_entity_poly.pdbx_seq_one_letter_code
_entity_poly.pdbx_strand_id
1 'polypeptide(L)'
;MSFELFNLLWLYYFFVAAVLLSDVLFVLCLAGWARVRVLGPYAELWALAFILFSLEVLLALAYEEEDSLSNLLLIPAAYLVYTKLWVLVVIRSLYQEIVRKERGAWVKTPRFPSKPEEPRRPKEGTP
;
A
#
# COMPACT_ATOMS: atom_id res chain seq x y z
N MET A 1 -23.91 -7.79 7.80
CA MET A 1 -23.27 -8.23 6.54
C MET A 1 -23.34 -7.18 5.42
N SER A 2 -24.49 -6.94 4.75
CA SER A 2 -24.51 -6.01 3.59
C SER A 2 -24.21 -4.55 3.95
N PHE A 3 -24.68 -4.08 5.11
CA PHE A 3 -24.42 -2.71 5.57
C PHE A 3 -22.96 -2.51 6.02
N GLU A 4 -22.33 -3.52 6.62
CA GLU A 4 -20.91 -3.49 7.01
C GLU A 4 -20.00 -3.46 5.78
N LEU A 5 -20.31 -4.27 4.75
CA LEU A 5 -19.60 -4.24 3.47
C LEU A 5 -19.74 -2.89 2.79
N PHE A 6 -20.95 -2.32 2.77
CA PHE A 6 -21.17 -0.99 2.23
C PHE A 6 -20.36 0.07 2.97
N ASN A 7 -20.37 0.04 4.31
CA ASN A 7 -19.60 0.99 5.12
C ASN A 7 -18.09 0.86 4.86
N LEU A 8 -17.56 -0.36 4.80
CA LEU A 8 -16.14 -0.62 4.55
C LEU A 8 -15.71 -0.09 3.16
N LEU A 9 -16.50 -0.39 2.12
CA LEU A 9 -16.23 0.11 0.77
C LEU A 9 -16.31 1.63 0.71
N TRP A 10 -17.36 2.20 1.31
CA TRP A 10 -17.56 3.64 1.35
C TRP A 10 -16.41 4.36 2.03
N LEU A 11 -15.99 3.87 3.20
CA LEU A 11 -14.87 4.43 3.96
C LEU A 11 -13.57 4.39 3.14
N TYR A 12 -13.31 3.28 2.45
CA TYR A 12 -12.12 3.13 1.61
C TYR A 12 -12.09 4.14 0.45
N TYR A 13 -13.18 4.23 -0.32
CA TYR A 13 -13.25 5.18 -1.44
C TYR A 13 -13.26 6.64 -0.97
N PHE A 14 -13.95 6.93 0.14
CA PHE A 14 -13.94 8.25 0.75
C PHE A 14 -12.54 8.65 1.20
N PHE A 15 -11.81 7.73 1.84
CA PHE A 15 -10.42 7.93 2.24
C PHE A 15 -9.52 8.25 1.04
N VAL A 16 -9.62 7.47 -0.05
CA VAL A 16 -8.88 7.73 -1.29
C VAL A 16 -9.18 9.14 -1.82
N ALA A 17 -10.46 9.52 -1.91
CA ALA A 17 -10.87 10.83 -2.39
C ALA A 17 -10.35 11.97 -1.49
N ALA A 18 -10.41 11.79 -0.17
CA ALA A 18 -9.91 12.77 0.80
C ALA A 18 -8.39 12.98 0.68
N VAL A 19 -7.63 11.90 0.49
CA VAL A 19 -6.17 11.97 0.29
C VAL A 19 -5.83 12.71 -1.02
N LEU A 20 -6.50 12.36 -2.13
CA LEU A 20 -6.29 13.03 -3.42
C LEU A 20 -6.62 14.53 -3.34
N LEU A 21 -7.74 14.90 -2.70
CA LEU A 21 -8.10 16.29 -2.51
C LEU A 21 -7.06 17.04 -1.66
N SER A 22 -6.54 16.40 -0.61
CA SER A 22 -5.48 16.95 0.24
C SER A 22 -4.20 17.25 -0.55
N ASP A 23 -3.74 16.32 -1.39
CA ASP A 23 -2.55 16.53 -2.22
C ASP A 23 -2.77 17.63 -3.28
N VAL A 24 -3.95 17.72 -3.89
CA VAL A 24 -4.29 18.80 -4.82
C VAL A 24 -4.26 20.15 -4.11
N LEU A 25 -4.88 20.25 -2.93
CA LEU A 25 -4.86 21.48 -2.12
C LEU A 25 -3.45 21.87 -1.70
N PHE A 26 -2.61 20.89 -1.36
CA PHE A 26 -1.21 21.12 -1.02
C PHE A 26 -0.44 21.73 -2.21
N VAL A 27 -0.59 21.16 -3.42
CA VAL A 27 0.05 21.68 -4.64
C VAL A 27 -0.48 23.08 -5.01
N LEU A 28 -1.79 23.31 -4.90
CA LEU A 28 -2.41 24.62 -5.14
C LEU A 28 -1.91 25.69 -4.15
N CYS A 29 -1.72 25.31 -2.89
CA CYS A 29 -1.13 26.19 -1.88
C CYS A 29 0.34 26.50 -2.18
N LEU A 30 1.14 25.49 -2.57
CA LEU A 30 2.53 25.67 -2.97
C LEU A 30 2.69 26.57 -4.20
N ALA A 31 1.78 26.45 -5.18
CA ALA A 31 1.74 27.31 -6.37
C ALA A 31 1.27 28.75 -6.06
N GLY A 32 0.83 29.04 -4.83
CA GLY A 32 0.32 30.34 -4.42
C GLY A 32 -1.07 30.68 -4.93
N TRP A 33 -1.76 29.73 -5.60
CA TRP A 33 -3.12 29.91 -6.12
C TRP A 33 -4.20 29.75 -5.05
N ALA A 34 -3.90 29.06 -3.94
CA ALA A 34 -4.78 28.91 -2.80
C ALA A 34 -4.09 29.38 -1.52
N ARG A 35 -4.84 30.04 -0.63
CA ARG A 35 -4.42 30.32 0.75
C ARG A 35 -5.47 29.79 1.70
N VAL A 36 -5.26 28.56 2.18
CA VAL A 36 -6.14 27.97 3.19
C VAL A 36 -5.67 28.46 4.55
N ARG A 37 -6.42 29.39 5.16
CA ARG A 37 -6.25 29.76 6.57
C ARG A 37 -6.98 28.74 7.41
N VAL A 38 -6.26 27.71 7.82
CA VAL A 38 -6.86 26.61 8.58
C VAL A 38 -6.73 26.87 10.07
N LEU A 39 -7.86 27.06 10.75
CA LEU A 39 -7.94 27.11 12.22
C LEU A 39 -8.09 25.68 12.74
N GLY A 40 -7.00 25.06 13.17
CA GLY A 40 -7.04 23.73 13.78
C GLY A 40 -5.66 23.23 14.20
N PRO A 41 -5.57 22.27 15.12
CA PRO A 41 -4.30 21.71 15.60
C PRO A 41 -3.73 20.68 14.61
N TYR A 42 -3.44 21.10 13.37
CA TYR A 42 -2.96 20.20 12.32
C TYR A 42 -1.63 19.52 12.66
N ALA A 43 -0.76 20.20 13.41
CA ALA A 43 0.49 19.63 13.88
C ALA A 43 0.26 18.44 14.82
N GLU A 44 -0.73 18.53 15.72
CA GLU A 44 -1.08 17.46 16.66
C GLU A 44 -1.71 16.27 15.93
N LEU A 45 -2.62 16.53 14.99
CA LEU A 45 -3.22 15.48 14.16
C LEU A 45 -2.18 14.77 13.29
N TRP A 46 -1.23 15.52 12.75
CA TRP A 46 -0.12 14.96 11.99
C TRP A 46 0.81 14.11 12.87
N ALA A 47 1.15 14.59 14.07
CA ALA A 47 1.95 13.83 15.03
C ALA A 47 1.25 12.54 15.47
N LEU A 48 -0.06 12.60 15.74
CA LEU A 48 -0.86 11.43 16.08
C LEU A 48 -0.86 10.40 14.94
N ALA A 49 -1.07 10.84 13.69
CA ALA A 49 -1.04 9.97 12.52
C ALA A 49 0.34 9.31 12.34
N PHE A 50 1.42 10.05 12.55
CA PHE A 50 2.79 9.52 12.49
C PHE A 50 3.04 8.46 13.57
N ILE A 51 2.60 8.69 14.81
CA ILE A 51 2.74 7.74 15.91
C ILE A 51 1.93 6.48 15.65
N LEU A 52 0.67 6.62 15.22
CA LEU A 52 -0.20 5.49 14.91
C LEU A 52 0.39 4.62 13.79
N PHE A 53 0.80 5.23 12.68
CA PHE A 53 1.46 4.52 11.59
C PHE A 53 2.71 3.79 12.08
N SER A 54 3.55 4.46 12.87
CA SER A 54 4.79 3.85 13.38
C SER A 54 4.48 2.65 14.26
N LEU A 55 3.48 2.76 15.16
CA LEU A 55 3.07 1.67 16.03
C LEU A 55 2.49 0.47 15.27
N GLU A 56 1.70 0.72 14.22
CA GLU A 56 1.17 -0.33 13.35
C GLU A 56 2.29 -1.09 12.63
N VAL A 57 3.27 -0.38 12.08
CA VAL A 57 4.43 -1.01 11.42
C VAL A 57 5.30 -1.76 12.42
N LEU A 58 5.51 -1.21 13.62
CA LEU A 58 6.23 -1.90 14.70
C LEU A 58 5.54 -3.20 15.10
N LEU A 59 4.20 -3.17 15.23
CA LEU A 59 3.42 -4.35 15.57
C LEU A 59 3.52 -5.42 14.47
N ALA A 60 3.49 -5.01 13.20
CA ALA A 60 3.67 -5.92 12.07
C ALA A 60 5.07 -6.55 12.07
N LEU A 61 6.13 -5.76 12.25
CA LEU A 61 7.50 -6.26 12.33
C LEU A 61 7.71 -7.20 13.53
N ALA A 62 7.13 -6.87 14.68
CA ALA A 62 7.18 -7.73 15.86
C ALA A 62 6.45 -9.05 15.65
N TYR A 63 5.35 -9.05 14.89
CA TYR A 63 4.63 -10.26 14.53
C TYR A 63 5.43 -11.17 13.57
N GLU A 64 6.23 -10.57 12.69
CA GLU A 64 7.08 -11.29 11.74
C GLU A 64 8.46 -11.66 12.31
N GLU A 65 8.74 -11.35 13.59
CA GLU A 65 10.05 -11.54 14.25
C GLU A 65 11.21 -10.85 13.51
N GLU A 66 10.93 -9.75 12.78
CA GLU A 66 11.91 -8.95 12.04
C GLU A 66 12.20 -7.60 12.74
N ASP A 67 12.27 -7.58 14.06
CA ASP A 67 12.42 -6.39 14.91
C ASP A 67 13.87 -5.87 15.04
N SER A 68 14.64 -5.94 13.96
CA SER A 68 16.01 -5.41 13.94
C SER A 68 16.04 -3.88 14.10
N LEU A 69 17.09 -3.36 14.75
CA LEU A 69 17.29 -1.91 14.91
C LEU A 69 17.35 -1.17 13.56
N SER A 70 17.83 -1.84 12.51
CA SER A 70 17.83 -1.31 11.15
C SER A 70 16.42 -1.11 10.61
N ASN A 71 15.52 -2.09 10.82
CA ASN A 71 14.12 -2.00 10.41
C ASN A 71 13.38 -0.91 11.19
N LEU A 72 13.72 -0.73 12.47
CA LEU A 72 13.16 0.33 13.31
C LEU A 72 13.46 1.74 12.77
N LEU A 73 14.68 1.98 12.31
CA LEU A 73 15.10 3.25 11.72
C LEU A 73 14.53 3.48 10.31
N LEU A 74 14.07 2.43 9.64
CA LEU A 74 13.41 2.53 8.34
C LEU A 74 11.94 2.96 8.44
N ILE A 75 11.29 2.85 9.60
CA ILE A 75 9.87 3.20 9.78
C ILE A 75 9.55 4.66 9.40
N PRO A 76 10.33 5.67 9.83
CA PRO A 76 10.07 7.05 9.41
C PRO A 76 10.29 7.27 7.90
N ALA A 77 11.29 6.59 7.32
CA ALA A 77 11.52 6.64 5.87
C ALA A 77 10.36 5.98 5.12
N ALA A 78 9.87 4.86 5.62
CA ALA A 78 8.68 4.17 5.11
C ALA A 78 7.46 5.08 5.20
N TYR A 79 7.24 5.82 6.30
CA TYR A 79 6.13 6.77 6.40
C TYR A 79 6.14 7.78 5.25
N LEU A 80 7.29 8.39 4.96
CA LEU A 80 7.40 9.40 3.89
C LEU A 80 7.24 8.80 2.49
N VAL A 81 7.94 7.69 2.21
CA VAL A 81 7.92 7.06 0.89
C VAL A 81 6.56 6.42 0.64
N TYR A 82 6.04 5.66 1.59
CA TYR A 82 4.78 4.94 1.45
C TYR A 82 3.59 5.89 1.29
N THR A 83 3.49 6.91 2.16
CA THR A 83 2.34 7.84 2.13
C THR A 83 2.25 8.60 0.79
N LYS A 84 3.37 8.91 0.15
CA LYS A 84 3.39 9.61 -1.14
C LYS A 84 3.37 8.69 -2.35
N LEU A 85 4.04 7.54 -2.28
CA LEU A 85 4.09 6.58 -3.39
C LEU A 85 2.77 5.83 -3.55
N TRP A 86 2.05 5.56 -2.46
CA TRP A 86 0.78 4.84 -2.50
C TRP A 86 -0.25 5.53 -3.41
N VAL A 87 -0.38 6.85 -3.33
CA VAL A 87 -1.28 7.63 -4.19
C VAL A 87 -0.93 7.46 -5.67
N LEU A 88 0.37 7.47 -6.01
CA LEU A 88 0.84 7.24 -7.38
C LEU A 88 0.50 5.84 -7.88
N VAL A 89 0.63 4.82 -7.03
CA VAL A 89 0.26 3.44 -7.36
C VAL A 89 -1.24 3.33 -7.61
N VAL A 90 -2.09 3.94 -6.77
CA VAL A 90 -3.54 3.94 -6.94
C VAL A 90 -3.94 4.61 -8.25
N ILE A 91 -3.41 5.81 -8.55
CA ILE A 91 -3.68 6.51 -9.80
C ILE A 91 -3.25 5.67 -11.00
N ARG A 92 -2.07 5.06 -10.94
CA ARG A 92 -1.55 4.19 -12.01
C ARG A 92 -2.46 2.98 -12.23
N SER A 93 -2.93 2.34 -11.15
CA SER A 93 -3.84 1.19 -11.23
C SER A 93 -5.18 1.58 -11.85
N LEU A 94 -5.78 2.69 -11.40
CA LEU A 94 -7.02 3.22 -11.97
C LEU A 94 -6.87 3.58 -13.46
N TYR A 95 -5.72 4.17 -13.83
CA TYR A 95 -5.43 4.47 -15.23
C TYR A 95 -5.36 3.21 -16.10
N GLN A 96 -4.69 2.16 -15.63
CA GLN A 96 -4.61 0.87 -16.34
C GLN A 96 -6.00 0.22 -16.49
N GLU A 97 -6.81 0.25 -15.44
CA GLU A 97 -8.14 -0.37 -15.45
C GLU A 97 -9.13 0.37 -16.35
N ILE A 98 -9.23 1.70 -16.21
CA ILE A 98 -10.23 2.52 -16.91
C ILE A 98 -9.82 2.75 -18.37
N VAL A 99 -8.55 3.11 -18.62
CA VAL A 99 -8.10 3.54 -19.96
C VAL A 99 -7.66 2.34 -20.79
N ARG A 100 -6.87 1.43 -20.22
CA ARG A 100 -6.33 0.28 -20.97
C ARG A 100 -7.26 -0.91 -20.98
N LYS A 101 -8.31 -0.93 -20.14
CA LYS A 101 -9.25 -2.06 -19.97
C LYS A 101 -8.53 -3.39 -19.75
N GLU A 102 -7.30 -3.34 -19.24
CA GLU A 102 -6.50 -4.50 -18.91
C GLU A 102 -7.16 -5.13 -17.68
N ARG A 103 -7.96 -6.18 -17.88
CA ARG A 103 -8.46 -7.00 -16.78
C ARG A 103 -7.24 -7.64 -16.16
N GLY A 104 -6.74 -7.07 -15.05
CA GLY A 104 -5.53 -7.50 -14.38
C GLY A 104 -5.59 -9.01 -14.16
N ALA A 105 -4.87 -9.76 -14.99
CA ALA A 105 -4.72 -11.19 -14.79
C ALA A 105 -3.89 -11.33 -13.52
N TRP A 106 -4.49 -11.86 -12.46
CA TRP A 106 -3.78 -12.15 -11.22
C TRP A 106 -2.64 -13.14 -11.53
N VAL A 107 -1.42 -12.62 -11.67
CA VAL A 107 -0.24 -13.46 -11.88
C VAL A 107 0.12 -14.05 -10.53
N LYS A 108 -0.21 -15.32 -10.32
CA LYS A 108 0.23 -16.03 -9.11
C LYS A 108 1.76 -16.06 -9.09
N THR A 109 2.36 -15.55 -8.02
CA THR A 109 3.76 -15.79 -7.72
C THR A 109 3.96 -17.29 -7.45
N PRO A 110 4.87 -17.97 -8.17
CA PRO A 110 5.17 -19.37 -7.90
C PRO A 110 5.77 -19.49 -6.50
N ARG A 111 5.10 -20.23 -5.60
CA ARG A 111 5.50 -20.38 -4.18
C ARG A 111 6.61 -21.42 -3.96
N PHE A 112 6.97 -22.18 -4.98
CA PHE A 112 7.97 -23.23 -4.87
C PHE A 112 8.89 -23.18 -6.09
N PRO A 113 10.22 -23.32 -5.93
CA PRO A 113 11.06 -23.72 -7.04
C PRO A 113 10.57 -25.10 -7.50
N SER A 114 10.06 -25.19 -8.73
CA SER A 114 9.75 -26.47 -9.35
C SER A 114 11.01 -27.33 -9.29
N LYS A 115 10.96 -28.41 -8.50
CA LYS A 115 12.04 -29.40 -8.40
C LYS A 115 12.39 -29.85 -9.84
N PRO A 116 13.67 -29.89 -10.24
CA PRO A 116 14.04 -30.42 -11.56
C PRO A 116 13.45 -31.82 -11.69
N GLU A 117 12.65 -32.04 -12.73
CA GLU A 117 12.05 -33.33 -13.02
C GLU A 117 13.20 -34.32 -13.29
N GLU A 118 13.41 -35.24 -12.35
CA GLU A 118 14.48 -36.23 -12.45
C GLU A 118 14.21 -37.12 -13.68
N PRO A 119 15.21 -37.38 -14.56
CA PRO A 119 14.96 -38.11 -15.80
C PRO A 119 14.43 -39.49 -15.46
N ARG A 120 13.19 -39.79 -15.87
CA ARG A 120 12.60 -41.12 -15.74
C ARG A 120 13.54 -42.13 -16.40
N ARG A 121 14.23 -42.94 -15.59
CA ARG A 121 15.06 -44.03 -16.12
C ARG A 121 14.18 -44.96 -16.95
N PRO A 122 14.66 -45.45 -18.11
CA PRO A 122 13.95 -46.46 -18.88
C PRO A 122 13.68 -47.66 -17.98
N LYS A 123 12.45 -48.18 -18.00
CA LYS A 123 12.16 -49.46 -17.36
C LYS A 123 12.94 -50.53 -18.11
N GLU A 124 14.06 -50.93 -17.52
CA GLU A 124 14.85 -52.08 -17.92
C GLU A 124 13.95 -53.32 -17.81
N GLY A 125 14.04 -54.20 -18.82
CA GLY A 125 13.24 -55.41 -18.95
C GLY A 125 13.27 -56.27 -17.69
N THR A 126 12.33 -57.18 -17.49
CA THR A 126 12.37 -58.59 -17.94
C THR A 126 11.25 -59.32 -17.13
N PRO A 127 10.78 -60.54 -17.43
CA PRO A 127 10.86 -61.38 -18.63
C PRO A 127 9.55 -61.44 -19.44
#